data_AF-B4WU76-F1
#
_entry.id   AF-B4WU76-F1
#
_cell.length_a   1.000
_cell.length_b   1.000
_cell.length_c   1.000
_cell.angle_alpha   90.00
_cell.angle_beta   90.00
_cell.angle_gamma   90.00
#
_symmetry.space_group_name_H-M   'P 1'
#
loop_
_entity.id
_entity.type
_entity.pdbx_description
1 polymer ?
#
loop_
_entity_poly.entity_id
_entity_poly.type
_entity_poly.pdbx_seq_one_letter_code
_entity_poly.pdbx_strand_id
1 'polypeptide(L)'
;MLSRVTVSGTMMLRSIWHCAIPVMLFLLMPSVTWAQTSLLGEGIEDFEYWENLCKLHISAAKEATAEEKEEEYSQALVACEHAIALRPKDVNIWVEHSGILLNTEQYSEAIASANQALRFEAAHSLAMTYQCIAYGALNQAEAALERCNEALRVNDNWGERNPSLAWVYRGIILAQEEYYVQAVQAYDLALSVEPQYAFALTKKCEAHLMLLLTSQANQSCERALAANQLWGEASPAIAWTLLGTIHTQEEKPDEAISAYDRVLGLDPTNAFIWAAQGQVLENLDHNLAHNLEHNEEALVSYEQAVIFKPDFARALLGKCRVLNRLSRYKDALTACDAALSGDGDWGDDTLANAWHERSIALTGKGEYEEALASSNRAVGLASNYAAAFNQRSIIYWYLKQYDEAIDANTQALVIDDSSDDVWFTRGLIFRARTEYPRALAAYDRGLGLNPYNHWAWTNRSMVLWEMGDYGEALVSVEEAIRINDSSVQVWYNKGAAQSALGDYEGAIETYGHVLVLDERYAAALTGRGIARFYLGEDEAAMEDLRAALVLNPEDELAKETLETLTTAMEE
;
A
#
# COMPACT_ATOMS: atom_id res chain seq x y z
N MET A 1 -4.72 -33.38 9.57
CA MET A 1 -6.00 -33.19 8.86
C MET A 1 -6.59 -31.87 9.31
N LEU A 2 -6.50 -30.88 8.42
CA LEU A 2 -7.21 -29.58 8.41
C LEU A 2 -7.01 -28.65 9.63
N SER A 3 -5.84 -27.99 9.67
CA SER A 3 -5.65 -26.73 10.38
C SER A 3 -6.27 -25.60 9.55
N ARG A 4 -7.32 -24.96 10.09
CA ARG A 4 -7.92 -23.73 9.56
C ARG A 4 -6.90 -22.60 9.62
N VAL A 5 -6.42 -22.17 8.47
CA VAL A 5 -5.76 -20.87 8.28
C VAL A 5 -6.87 -19.83 8.36
N THR A 6 -6.95 -19.13 9.49
CA THR A 6 -7.78 -17.92 9.63
C THR A 6 -7.06 -16.79 8.91
N VAL A 7 -7.61 -16.36 7.78
CA VAL A 7 -7.26 -15.10 7.11
C VAL A 7 -7.69 -13.98 8.05
N SER A 8 -6.76 -13.43 8.84
CA SER A 8 -7.00 -12.19 9.60
C SER A 8 -6.78 -11.00 8.67
N GLY A 9 -7.73 -10.76 7.77
CA GLY A 9 -7.91 -9.47 7.10
C GLY A 9 -8.78 -8.58 7.98
N THR A 10 -8.31 -8.26 9.18
CA THR A 10 -8.98 -7.33 10.09
C THR A 10 -8.56 -5.91 9.73
N MET A 11 -9.20 -5.35 8.70
CA MET A 11 -9.25 -3.92 8.48
C MET A 11 -10.22 -3.34 9.52
N MET A 12 -9.71 -3.02 10.72
CA MET A 12 -10.41 -2.12 11.62
C MET A 12 -10.41 -0.73 10.97
N LEU A 13 -11.57 -0.29 10.50
CA LEU A 13 -11.96 1.12 10.54
C LEU A 13 -12.05 1.55 12.02
N ARG A 14 -10.90 1.73 12.67
CA ARG A 14 -10.75 2.42 13.96
C ARG A 14 -9.48 3.27 13.92
N SER A 15 -9.62 4.45 13.33
CA SER A 15 -8.75 5.60 13.60
C SER A 15 -9.38 6.88 13.08
N ILE A 16 -10.44 7.33 13.75
CA ILE A 16 -10.62 8.76 13.99
C ILE A 16 -10.82 8.89 15.50
N TRP A 17 -10.19 9.92 16.08
CA TRP A 17 -10.17 10.31 17.50
C TRP A 17 -9.17 9.54 18.35
N HIS A 18 -7.98 10.13 18.56
CA HIS A 18 -7.35 10.36 19.88
C HIS A 18 -6.11 11.24 19.66
N CYS A 19 -6.28 12.56 19.69
CA CYS A 19 -5.19 13.49 19.93
C CYS A 19 -5.32 13.98 21.37
N ALA A 20 -4.35 13.59 22.21
CA ALA A 20 -4.23 14.08 23.57
C ALA A 20 -3.74 15.54 23.55
N ILE A 21 -4.57 16.45 24.05
CA ILE A 21 -4.16 17.84 24.36
C ILE A 21 -3.67 17.88 25.81
N PRO A 22 -2.59 18.63 26.13
CA PRO A 22 -2.04 18.68 27.48
C PRO A 22 -2.95 19.44 28.43
N VAL A 23 -2.97 18.99 29.68
CA VAL A 23 -3.54 19.69 30.83
C VAL A 23 -2.84 21.05 30.98
N MET A 24 -3.50 22.14 30.58
CA MET A 24 -3.20 23.48 31.09
C MET A 24 -4.36 23.96 31.96
N LEU A 25 -4.03 24.27 33.22
CA LEU A 25 -4.88 24.96 34.18
C LEU A 25 -5.49 26.23 33.58
N PHE A 26 -6.82 26.28 33.48
CA PHE A 26 -7.55 27.55 33.42
C PHE A 26 -7.81 28.05 34.85
N LEU A 27 -7.00 29.01 35.29
CA LEU A 27 -7.33 29.91 36.39
C LEU A 27 -8.25 31.01 35.84
N LEU A 28 -9.44 31.11 36.43
CA LEU A 28 -10.26 32.32 36.67
C LEU A 28 -10.08 33.51 35.71
N MET A 29 -11.12 33.82 34.92
CA MET A 29 -11.73 35.17 34.73
C MET A 29 -12.82 35.15 33.63
N PRO A 30 -13.73 36.15 33.56
CA PRO A 30 -15.10 36.06 34.03
C PRO A 30 -16.12 35.87 32.90
N SER A 31 -17.36 35.54 33.30
CA SER A 31 -18.61 35.58 32.54
C SER A 31 -18.57 36.47 31.28
N VAL A 32 -18.56 35.84 30.10
CA VAL A 32 -18.80 36.50 28.83
C VAL A 32 -20.25 36.96 28.82
N THR A 33 -20.42 38.25 29.01
CA THR A 33 -21.63 39.00 28.70
C THR A 33 -21.92 38.86 27.20
N TRP A 34 -23.14 38.44 26.88
CA TRP A 34 -23.80 38.57 25.58
C TRP A 34 -23.46 39.92 24.92
N ALA A 35 -22.64 39.92 23.88
CA ALA A 35 -22.48 41.06 22.97
C ALA A 35 -21.63 40.69 21.75
N GLN A 36 -22.24 40.07 20.73
CA GLN A 36 -22.03 40.37 19.30
C GLN A 36 -22.95 39.50 18.43
N THR A 37 -24.25 39.78 18.47
CA THR A 37 -25.21 39.42 17.43
C THR A 37 -25.69 40.72 16.81
N SER A 38 -25.16 41.09 15.65
CA SER A 38 -25.74 42.17 14.84
C SER A 38 -26.43 41.57 13.63
N LEU A 39 -27.71 41.95 13.46
CA LEU A 39 -28.50 41.96 12.22
C LEU A 39 -29.37 40.75 11.84
N LEU A 40 -30.02 40.06 12.77
CA LEU A 40 -31.27 39.33 12.45
C LEU A 40 -32.33 39.50 13.55
N GLY A 41 -33.25 40.44 13.37
CA GLY A 41 -34.63 40.29 13.85
C GLY A 41 -34.92 40.35 15.36
N GLU A 42 -34.07 40.91 16.22
CA GLU A 42 -34.46 41.15 17.63
C GLU A 42 -35.78 41.97 17.70
N GLY A 43 -36.87 41.31 18.08
CA GLY A 43 -38.21 41.90 18.18
C GLY A 43 -39.25 41.46 17.14
N ILE A 44 -38.92 40.55 16.22
CA ILE A 44 -39.90 39.97 15.29
C ILE A 44 -40.67 38.84 15.99
N GLU A 45 -41.92 39.11 16.38
CA GLU A 45 -42.86 38.13 16.98
C GLU A 45 -43.71 37.40 15.92
N ASP A 46 -43.09 37.01 14.80
CA ASP A 46 -43.77 36.31 13.70
C ASP A 46 -43.19 34.91 13.52
N PHE A 47 -44.01 33.90 13.80
CA PHE A 47 -43.61 32.49 13.69
C PHE A 47 -43.29 32.09 12.24
N GLU A 48 -44.09 32.53 11.27
CA GLU A 48 -43.91 32.12 9.87
C GLU A 48 -42.62 32.70 9.29
N TYR A 49 -42.23 33.90 9.73
CA TYR A 49 -40.94 34.48 9.40
C TYR A 49 -39.78 33.58 9.85
N TRP A 50 -39.75 33.23 11.14
CA TRP A 50 -38.65 32.43 11.72
C TRP A 50 -38.65 30.98 11.21
N GLU A 51 -39.81 30.37 11.01
CA GLU A 51 -39.93 29.03 10.41
C GLU A 51 -39.35 29.01 8.98
N ASN A 52 -39.74 29.98 8.15
CA ASN A 52 -39.24 30.07 6.78
C ASN A 52 -37.75 30.39 6.73
N LEU A 53 -37.26 31.24 7.65
CA LEU A 53 -35.83 31.53 7.76
C LEU A 53 -35.03 30.28 8.16
N CYS A 54 -35.53 29.49 9.11
CA CYS A 54 -34.89 28.21 9.46
C CYS A 54 -34.81 27.28 8.24
N LYS A 55 -35.92 27.07 7.52
CA LYS A 55 -35.96 26.24 6.31
C LYS A 55 -35.05 26.77 5.20
N LEU A 56 -34.96 28.08 5.04
CA LEU A 56 -34.10 28.72 4.05
C LEU A 56 -32.63 28.38 4.30
N HIS A 57 -32.16 28.58 5.53
CA HIS A 57 -30.78 28.24 5.89
C HIS A 57 -30.49 26.73 5.80
N ILE A 58 -31.45 25.87 6.16
CA ILE A 58 -31.34 24.41 5.91
C ILE A 58 -31.16 24.12 4.41
N SER A 59 -31.90 24.81 3.55
CA SER A 59 -31.78 24.61 2.09
C SER A 59 -30.46 25.16 1.54
N ALA A 60 -30.01 26.31 2.03
CA ALA A 60 -28.72 26.90 1.65
C ALA A 60 -27.54 26.00 2.06
N ALA A 61 -27.59 25.41 3.26
CA ALA A 61 -26.59 24.46 3.73
C ALA A 61 -26.43 23.23 2.81
N LYS A 62 -27.50 22.79 2.12
CA LYS A 62 -27.42 21.65 1.19
C LYS A 62 -26.59 21.97 -0.07
N GLU A 63 -26.51 23.24 -0.45
CA GLU A 63 -25.80 23.70 -1.66
C GLU A 63 -24.44 24.36 -1.33
N ALA A 64 -24.18 24.61 -0.04
CA ALA A 64 -23.00 25.29 0.47
C ALA A 64 -21.73 24.43 0.45
N THR A 65 -20.57 25.10 0.39
CA THR A 65 -19.27 24.47 0.65
C THR A 65 -19.15 24.02 2.11
N ALA A 66 -18.14 23.22 2.45
CA ALA A 66 -17.97 22.71 3.81
C ALA A 66 -17.83 23.83 4.87
N GLU A 67 -17.13 24.92 4.54
CA GLU A 67 -16.95 26.07 5.45
C GLU A 67 -18.26 26.88 5.60
N GLU A 68 -18.99 27.08 4.50
CA GLU A 68 -20.27 27.80 4.50
C GLU A 68 -21.39 27.01 5.19
N LYS A 69 -21.34 25.67 5.15
CA LYS A 69 -22.32 24.78 5.81
C LYS A 69 -22.43 25.04 7.30
N GLU A 70 -21.31 25.22 8.00
CA GLU A 70 -21.31 25.46 9.45
C GLU A 70 -22.00 26.79 9.79
N GLU A 71 -21.75 27.83 9.00
CA GLU A 71 -22.41 29.12 9.15
C GLU A 71 -23.92 29.02 8.88
N GLU A 72 -24.32 28.39 7.78
CA GLU A 72 -25.74 28.21 7.43
C GLU A 72 -26.49 27.38 8.49
N TYR A 73 -25.90 26.29 8.99
CA TYR A 73 -26.53 25.52 10.07
C TYR A 73 -26.62 26.30 11.39
N SER A 74 -25.61 27.11 11.72
CA SER A 74 -25.65 27.99 12.89
C SER A 74 -26.80 29.00 12.80
N GLN A 75 -26.95 29.65 11.64
CA GLN A 75 -28.05 30.58 11.38
C GLN A 75 -29.42 29.87 11.39
N ALA A 76 -29.50 28.65 10.85
CA ALA A 76 -30.70 27.82 10.89
C ALA A 76 -31.12 27.48 12.33
N LEU A 77 -30.18 27.09 13.19
CA LEU A 77 -30.45 26.78 14.60
C LEU A 77 -31.07 27.97 15.32
N VAL A 78 -30.46 29.16 15.21
CA VAL A 78 -30.96 30.39 15.82
C VAL A 78 -32.39 30.70 15.34
N ALA A 79 -32.64 30.61 14.03
CA ALA A 79 -33.96 30.85 13.48
C ALA A 79 -35.01 29.83 13.99
N CYS A 80 -34.64 28.56 14.05
CA CYS A 80 -35.51 27.51 14.58
C CYS A 80 -35.79 27.69 16.09
N GLU A 81 -34.81 28.10 16.89
CA GLU A 81 -35.00 28.37 18.33
C GLU A 81 -35.97 29.53 18.56
N HIS A 82 -35.90 30.60 17.75
CA HIS A 82 -36.88 31.70 17.79
C HIS A 82 -38.29 31.22 17.42
N ALA A 83 -38.44 30.40 16.36
CA ALA A 83 -39.72 29.81 15.99
C ALA A 83 -40.29 28.90 17.09
N ILE A 84 -39.45 28.08 17.73
CA ILE A 84 -39.80 27.25 18.88
C ILE A 84 -40.29 28.09 20.06
N ALA A 85 -39.62 29.20 20.37
CA ALA A 85 -40.02 30.11 21.46
C ALA A 85 -41.42 30.71 21.22
N LEU A 86 -41.76 31.02 19.98
CA LEU A 86 -43.08 31.57 19.61
C LEU A 86 -44.17 30.49 19.59
N ARG A 87 -43.86 29.27 19.13
CA ARG A 87 -44.84 28.15 19.05
C ARG A 87 -44.22 26.83 19.54
N PRO A 88 -44.08 26.62 20.86
CA PRO A 88 -43.36 25.47 21.42
C PRO A 88 -44.05 24.11 21.23
N LYS A 89 -45.30 24.09 20.74
CA LYS A 89 -46.07 22.86 20.47
C LYS A 89 -46.07 22.46 18.99
N ASP A 90 -45.41 23.23 18.12
CA ASP A 90 -45.32 22.91 16.71
C ASP A 90 -44.35 21.74 16.52
N VAL A 91 -44.81 20.62 15.97
CA VAL A 91 -44.01 19.39 15.89
C VAL A 91 -42.91 19.52 14.84
N ASN A 92 -43.24 20.10 13.69
CA ASN A 92 -42.35 20.16 12.54
C ASN A 92 -41.08 20.96 12.85
N ILE A 93 -41.20 22.09 13.56
CA ILE A 93 -40.03 22.89 13.91
C ILE A 93 -39.06 22.15 14.85
N TRP A 94 -39.57 21.34 15.79
CA TRP A 94 -38.72 20.49 16.63
C TRP A 94 -38.03 19.39 15.82
N VAL A 95 -38.69 18.85 14.79
CA VAL A 95 -38.07 17.86 13.91
C VAL A 95 -36.99 18.49 13.03
N GLU A 96 -37.23 19.65 12.44
CA GLU A 96 -36.23 20.39 11.66
C GLU A 96 -35.02 20.76 12.53
N HIS A 97 -35.27 21.30 13.73
CA HIS A 97 -34.24 21.61 14.71
C HIS A 97 -33.41 20.36 15.07
N SER A 98 -34.05 19.21 15.31
CA SER A 98 -33.34 17.95 15.52
C SER A 98 -32.49 17.52 14.33
N GLY A 99 -32.97 17.74 13.10
CA GLY A 99 -32.22 17.42 11.88
C GLY A 99 -30.97 18.27 11.72
N ILE A 100 -31.05 19.57 12.03
CA ILE A 100 -29.88 20.46 12.02
C ILE A 100 -28.85 20.03 13.07
N LEU A 101 -29.31 19.69 14.28
CA LEU A 101 -28.43 19.22 15.35
C LEU A 101 -27.69 17.93 14.98
N LEU A 102 -28.32 17.03 14.20
CA LEU A 102 -27.63 15.85 13.65
C LEU A 102 -26.51 16.23 12.67
N ASN A 103 -26.79 17.16 11.75
CA ASN A 103 -25.80 17.61 10.76
C ASN A 103 -24.65 18.41 11.38
N THR A 104 -24.85 18.97 12.57
CA THR A 104 -23.82 19.66 13.37
C THR A 104 -23.23 18.79 14.47
N GLU A 105 -23.47 17.47 14.42
CA GLU A 105 -22.94 16.46 15.35
C GLU A 105 -23.30 16.67 16.84
N GLN A 106 -24.33 17.46 17.12
CA GLN A 106 -24.89 17.70 18.46
C GLN A 106 -25.93 16.62 18.80
N TYR A 107 -25.46 15.37 18.92
CA TYR A 107 -26.34 14.19 18.98
C TYR A 107 -27.24 14.16 20.23
N SER A 108 -26.77 14.64 21.38
CA SER A 108 -27.56 14.62 22.63
C SER A 108 -28.71 15.62 22.58
N GLU A 109 -28.43 16.81 22.05
CA GLU A 109 -29.38 17.88 21.81
C GLU A 109 -30.38 17.46 20.74
N ALA A 110 -29.93 16.77 19.69
CA ALA A 110 -30.80 16.23 18.64
C ALA A 110 -31.83 15.26 19.25
N ILE A 111 -31.39 14.35 20.12
CA ILE A 111 -32.28 13.44 20.86
C ILE A 111 -33.30 14.21 21.71
N ALA A 112 -32.86 15.25 22.42
CA ALA A 112 -33.73 16.08 23.25
C ALA A 112 -34.79 16.82 22.42
N SER A 113 -34.39 17.37 21.27
CA SER A 113 -35.26 18.05 20.32
C SER A 113 -36.30 17.10 19.71
N ALA A 114 -35.88 15.92 19.23
CA ALA A 114 -36.78 14.88 18.75
C ALA A 114 -37.74 14.37 19.83
N ASN A 115 -37.29 14.27 21.09
CA ASN A 115 -38.16 13.94 22.22
C ASN A 115 -39.28 14.95 22.43
N GLN A 116 -39.04 16.25 22.21
CA GLN A 116 -40.10 17.26 22.29
C GLN A 116 -41.12 17.08 21.16
N ALA A 117 -40.67 16.82 19.93
CA ALA A 117 -41.58 16.51 18.82
C ALA A 117 -42.48 15.30 19.16
N LEU A 118 -41.88 14.20 19.61
CA LEU A 118 -42.59 12.96 19.94
C LEU A 118 -43.51 13.07 21.16
N ARG A 119 -43.25 14.03 22.05
CA ARG A 119 -44.14 14.35 23.17
C ARG A 119 -45.47 14.93 22.68
N PHE A 120 -45.45 15.75 21.63
CA PHE A 120 -46.65 16.37 21.07
C PHE A 120 -47.32 15.45 20.03
N GLU A 121 -46.53 14.69 19.27
CA GLU A 121 -47.01 13.73 18.29
C GLU A 121 -46.21 12.43 18.36
N ALA A 122 -46.73 11.46 19.11
CA ALA A 122 -46.04 10.19 19.35
C ALA A 122 -45.88 9.33 18.08
N ALA A 123 -46.68 9.56 17.04
CA ALA A 123 -46.64 8.83 15.77
C ALA A 123 -45.86 9.62 14.70
N HIS A 124 -44.60 9.99 15.00
CA HIS A 124 -43.77 10.75 14.07
C HIS A 124 -42.49 10.00 13.67
N SER A 125 -42.51 9.34 12.51
CA SER A 125 -41.45 8.40 12.12
C SER A 125 -40.13 9.10 11.81
N LEU A 126 -40.16 10.32 11.25
CA LEU A 126 -38.91 11.07 11.02
C LEU A 126 -38.19 11.44 12.32
N ALA A 127 -38.92 11.90 13.35
CA ALA A 127 -38.35 12.21 14.65
C ALA A 127 -37.73 10.97 15.32
N MET A 128 -38.41 9.82 15.26
CA MET A 128 -37.84 8.53 15.73
C MET A 128 -36.60 8.13 14.94
N THR A 129 -36.59 8.38 13.63
CA THR A 129 -35.43 8.10 12.77
C THR A 129 -34.25 8.98 13.15
N TYR A 130 -34.47 10.26 13.46
CA TYR A 130 -33.42 11.14 13.95
C TYR A 130 -32.85 10.70 15.31
N GLN A 131 -33.70 10.19 16.21
CA GLN A 131 -33.20 9.53 17.43
C GLN A 131 -32.37 8.28 17.11
N CYS A 132 -32.80 7.46 16.15
CA CYS A 132 -32.03 6.29 15.71
C CYS A 132 -30.63 6.68 15.22
N ILE A 133 -30.54 7.71 14.38
CA ILE A 133 -29.25 8.24 13.89
C ILE A 133 -28.38 8.73 15.05
N ALA A 134 -28.95 9.56 15.93
CA ALA A 134 -28.22 10.13 17.07
C ALA A 134 -27.71 9.06 18.03
N TYR A 135 -28.55 8.09 18.42
CA TYR A 135 -28.13 6.98 19.27
C TYR A 135 -27.07 6.10 18.59
N GLY A 136 -27.19 5.88 17.28
CA GLY A 136 -26.17 5.16 16.50
C GLY A 136 -24.82 5.86 16.53
N ALA A 137 -24.79 7.18 16.30
CA ALA A 137 -23.57 7.98 16.38
C ALA A 137 -22.94 7.99 17.80
N LEU A 138 -23.77 7.87 18.85
CA LEU A 138 -23.32 7.73 20.24
C LEU A 138 -22.93 6.29 20.63
N ASN A 139 -22.84 5.35 19.67
CA ASN A 139 -22.59 3.92 19.90
C ASN A 139 -23.57 3.25 20.88
N GLN A 140 -24.83 3.69 20.87
CA GLN A 140 -25.92 3.10 21.66
C GLN A 140 -26.80 2.22 20.75
N ALA A 141 -26.23 1.13 20.24
CA ALA A 141 -26.83 0.33 19.18
C ALA A 141 -28.23 -0.23 19.52
N GLU A 142 -28.45 -0.71 20.75
CA GLU A 142 -29.75 -1.26 21.16
C GLU A 142 -30.86 -0.18 21.10
N ALA A 143 -30.62 0.97 21.72
CA ALA A 143 -31.54 2.10 21.71
C ALA A 143 -31.77 2.63 20.28
N ALA A 144 -30.71 2.69 19.47
CA ALA A 144 -30.79 3.13 18.08
C ALA A 144 -31.69 2.19 17.25
N LEU A 145 -31.44 0.89 17.30
CA LEU A 145 -32.22 -0.12 16.58
C LEU A 145 -33.69 -0.14 17.05
N GLU A 146 -33.94 0.03 18.35
CA GLU A 146 -35.30 0.16 18.87
C GLU A 146 -36.04 1.34 18.23
N ARG A 147 -35.44 2.54 18.23
CA ARG A 147 -36.03 3.74 17.62
C ARG A 147 -36.25 3.58 16.12
N CYS A 148 -35.29 3.00 15.39
CA CYS A 148 -35.44 2.70 13.97
C CYS A 148 -36.61 1.73 13.71
N ASN A 149 -36.72 0.66 14.48
CA ASN A 149 -37.80 -0.32 14.33
C ASN A 149 -39.17 0.30 14.69
N GLU A 150 -39.24 1.19 15.68
CA GLU A 150 -40.46 1.92 16.00
C GLU A 150 -40.90 2.84 14.85
N ALA A 151 -39.97 3.61 14.27
CA ALA A 151 -40.25 4.47 13.12
C ALA A 151 -40.83 3.66 11.95
N LEU A 152 -40.22 2.52 11.64
CA LEU A 152 -40.65 1.62 10.56
C LEU A 152 -41.98 0.91 10.84
N ARG A 153 -42.34 0.71 12.13
CA ARG A 153 -43.61 0.10 12.55
C ARG A 153 -44.75 1.09 12.52
N VAL A 154 -44.53 2.32 12.99
CA VAL A 154 -45.53 3.40 12.96
C VAL A 154 -45.78 3.81 11.52
N ASN A 155 -44.70 4.05 10.77
CA ASN A 155 -44.71 4.36 9.34
C ASN A 155 -45.69 5.49 8.96
N ASP A 156 -45.65 6.56 9.74
CA ASP A 156 -46.44 7.78 9.55
C ASP A 156 -45.59 9.04 9.75
N ASN A 157 -45.96 10.16 9.14
CA ASN A 157 -45.29 11.46 9.29
C ASN A 157 -43.76 11.43 9.00
N TRP A 158 -43.42 11.22 7.73
CA TRP A 158 -42.03 11.22 7.25
C TRP A 158 -41.52 12.58 6.75
N GLY A 159 -42.37 13.62 6.73
CA GLY A 159 -42.02 14.93 6.17
C GLY A 159 -41.61 14.81 4.69
N GLU A 160 -40.50 15.44 4.32
CA GLU A 160 -39.90 15.33 2.97
C GLU A 160 -39.09 14.04 2.76
N ARG A 161 -38.94 13.20 3.79
CA ARG A 161 -38.22 11.92 3.74
C ARG A 161 -39.22 10.77 3.59
N ASN A 162 -38.72 9.54 3.66
CA ASN A 162 -39.52 8.33 3.65
C ASN A 162 -38.79 7.19 4.39
N PRO A 163 -39.40 5.98 4.52
CA PRO A 163 -38.83 4.87 5.29
C PRO A 163 -37.44 4.41 4.85
N SER A 164 -36.98 4.73 3.63
CA SER A 164 -35.65 4.35 3.15
C SER A 164 -34.56 4.82 4.11
N LEU A 165 -34.70 6.02 4.68
CA LEU A 165 -33.75 6.62 5.60
C LEU A 165 -33.56 5.76 6.87
N ALA A 166 -34.67 5.35 7.50
CA ALA A 166 -34.63 4.51 8.69
C ALA A 166 -34.05 3.12 8.39
N TRP A 167 -34.38 2.54 7.24
CA TRP A 167 -33.79 1.26 6.82
C TRP A 167 -32.28 1.35 6.58
N VAL A 168 -31.80 2.43 5.95
CA VAL A 168 -30.35 2.66 5.76
C VAL A 168 -29.64 2.76 7.09
N TYR A 169 -30.09 3.62 7.99
CA TYR A 169 -29.41 3.81 9.27
C TYR A 169 -29.52 2.57 10.17
N ARG A 170 -30.63 1.84 10.13
CA ARG A 170 -30.73 0.51 10.74
C ARG A 170 -29.66 -0.44 10.20
N GLY A 171 -29.43 -0.43 8.89
CA GLY A 171 -28.37 -1.22 8.25
C GLY A 171 -26.96 -0.79 8.70
N ILE A 172 -26.71 0.51 8.80
CA ILE A 172 -25.41 1.06 9.26
C ILE A 172 -25.13 0.61 10.70
N ILE A 173 -26.10 0.74 11.60
CA ILE A 173 -25.95 0.31 13.00
C ILE A 173 -25.73 -1.20 13.10
N LEU A 174 -26.45 -2.00 12.30
CA LEU A 174 -26.22 -3.44 12.26
C LEU A 174 -24.82 -3.80 11.74
N ALA A 175 -24.31 -3.08 10.75
CA ALA A 175 -22.96 -3.29 10.21
C ALA A 175 -21.86 -2.89 11.21
N GLN A 176 -22.08 -1.85 12.01
CA GLN A 176 -21.19 -1.47 13.12
C GLN A 176 -21.08 -2.57 14.17
N GLU A 177 -22.16 -3.30 14.41
CA GLU A 177 -22.24 -4.47 15.30
C GLU A 177 -21.88 -5.80 14.59
N GLU A 178 -21.26 -5.72 13.40
CA GLU A 178 -20.82 -6.87 12.58
C GLU A 178 -21.95 -7.81 12.10
N TYR A 179 -23.21 -7.39 12.19
CA TYR A 179 -24.38 -8.12 11.66
C TYR A 179 -24.60 -7.84 10.17
N TYR A 180 -23.59 -8.10 9.34
CA TYR A 180 -23.58 -7.72 7.93
C TYR A 180 -24.72 -8.33 7.09
N VAL A 181 -25.15 -9.56 7.39
CA VAL A 181 -26.27 -10.18 6.66
C VAL A 181 -27.58 -9.41 6.90
N GLN A 182 -27.86 -9.05 8.15
CA GLN A 182 -29.03 -8.26 8.53
C GLN A 182 -28.91 -6.81 8.04
N ALA A 183 -27.69 -6.27 7.98
CA ALA A 183 -27.43 -4.97 7.38
C ALA A 183 -27.80 -4.96 5.88
N VAL A 184 -27.33 -5.96 5.12
CA VAL A 184 -27.68 -6.13 3.70
C VAL A 184 -29.20 -6.22 3.50
N GLN A 185 -29.90 -6.97 4.35
CA GLN A 185 -31.37 -7.04 4.30
C GLN A 185 -32.03 -5.68 4.57
N ALA A 186 -31.51 -4.90 5.51
CA ALA A 186 -32.01 -3.56 5.78
C ALA A 186 -31.79 -2.64 4.56
N TYR A 187 -30.63 -2.69 3.92
CA TYR A 187 -30.37 -1.93 2.69
C TYR A 187 -31.26 -2.38 1.54
N ASP A 188 -31.54 -3.68 1.38
CA ASP A 188 -32.48 -4.18 0.37
C ASP A 188 -33.90 -3.64 0.59
N LEU A 189 -34.34 -3.54 1.85
CA LEU A 189 -35.62 -2.93 2.19
C LEU A 189 -35.63 -1.42 1.90
N ALA A 190 -34.55 -0.70 2.18
CA ALA A 190 -34.41 0.70 1.79
C ALA A 190 -34.54 0.86 0.26
N LEU A 191 -33.84 0.02 -0.50
CA LEU A 191 -33.81 0.04 -1.97
C LEU A 191 -35.12 -0.44 -2.61
N SER A 192 -35.96 -1.16 -1.87
CA SER A 192 -37.32 -1.49 -2.33
C SER A 192 -38.24 -0.27 -2.33
N VAL A 193 -37.96 0.71 -1.47
CA VAL A 193 -38.67 2.00 -1.40
C VAL A 193 -38.03 3.01 -2.36
N GLU A 194 -36.70 3.12 -2.35
CA GLU A 194 -35.94 4.03 -3.22
C GLU A 194 -34.82 3.28 -3.98
N PRO A 195 -35.10 2.73 -5.17
CA PRO A 195 -34.14 1.90 -5.91
C PRO A 195 -32.85 2.59 -6.34
N GLN A 196 -32.85 3.93 -6.38
CA GLN A 196 -31.74 4.76 -6.84
C GLN A 196 -31.01 5.46 -5.67
N TYR A 197 -31.19 5.00 -4.43
CA TYR A 197 -30.52 5.57 -3.27
C TYR A 197 -29.02 5.18 -3.26
N ALA A 198 -28.17 6.01 -3.86
CA ALA A 198 -26.75 5.68 -4.07
C ALA A 198 -25.97 5.47 -2.77
N PHE A 199 -26.29 6.23 -1.70
CA PHE A 199 -25.68 6.03 -0.39
C PHE A 199 -26.01 4.63 0.18
N ALA A 200 -27.27 4.18 0.07
CA ALA A 200 -27.68 2.85 0.50
C ALA A 200 -26.99 1.74 -0.30
N LEU A 201 -26.85 1.92 -1.63
CA LEU A 201 -26.12 0.98 -2.50
C LEU A 201 -24.64 0.88 -2.14
N THR A 202 -24.01 2.01 -1.81
CA THR A 202 -22.62 2.07 -1.35
C THR A 202 -22.45 1.35 0.00
N LYS A 203 -23.34 1.58 0.96
CA LYS A 203 -23.32 0.86 2.24
C LYS A 203 -23.62 -0.63 2.11
N LYS A 204 -24.43 -1.01 1.13
CA LYS A 204 -24.62 -2.41 0.75
C LYS A 204 -23.36 -3.01 0.13
N CYS A 205 -22.66 -2.26 -0.72
CA CYS A 205 -21.37 -2.65 -1.30
C CYS A 205 -20.33 -2.94 -0.20
N GLU A 206 -20.19 -2.02 0.76
CA GLU A 206 -19.33 -2.18 1.95
C GLU A 206 -19.70 -3.44 2.77
N ALA A 207 -20.99 -3.66 3.04
CA ALA A 207 -21.42 -4.84 3.78
C ALA A 207 -21.17 -6.16 3.02
N HIS A 208 -21.28 -6.18 1.68
CA HIS A 208 -20.92 -7.35 0.88
C HIS A 208 -19.41 -7.62 0.90
N LEU A 209 -18.57 -6.58 0.90
CA LEU A 209 -17.11 -6.73 1.05
C LEU A 209 -16.76 -7.40 2.38
N MET A 210 -17.39 -6.99 3.47
CA MET A 210 -17.18 -7.60 4.79
C MET A 210 -17.64 -9.07 4.85
N LEU A 211 -18.56 -9.46 3.96
CA LEU A 211 -19.00 -10.85 3.79
C LEU A 211 -18.15 -11.64 2.78
N LEU A 212 -17.10 -11.05 2.22
CA LEU A 212 -16.26 -11.61 1.15
C LEU A 212 -17.05 -11.97 -0.12
N LEU A 213 -18.13 -11.22 -0.39
CA LEU A 213 -19.00 -11.36 -1.55
C LEU A 213 -18.61 -10.33 -2.63
N THR A 214 -17.39 -10.45 -3.17
CA THR A 214 -16.77 -9.45 -4.07
C THR A 214 -17.60 -9.14 -5.31
N SER A 215 -18.20 -10.15 -5.95
CA SER A 215 -19.06 -9.94 -7.13
C SER A 215 -20.32 -9.12 -6.80
N GLN A 216 -20.98 -9.41 -5.67
CA GLN A 216 -22.16 -8.67 -5.22
C GLN A 216 -21.79 -7.27 -4.71
N ALA A 217 -20.60 -7.11 -4.13
CA ALA A 217 -20.06 -5.82 -3.75
C ALA A 217 -19.85 -4.95 -5.00
N ASN A 218 -19.10 -5.45 -6.00
CA ASN A 218 -18.86 -4.74 -7.25
C ASN A 218 -20.17 -4.27 -7.89
N GLN A 219 -21.13 -5.17 -8.04
CA GLN A 219 -22.45 -4.84 -8.59
C GLN A 219 -23.18 -3.75 -7.79
N SER A 220 -23.07 -3.74 -6.46
CA SER A 220 -23.72 -2.74 -5.62
C SER A 220 -23.06 -1.36 -5.77
N CYS A 221 -21.73 -1.31 -5.84
CA CYS A 221 -20.98 -0.08 -6.07
C CYS A 221 -21.21 0.49 -7.48
N GLU A 222 -21.16 -0.34 -8.53
CA GLU A 222 -21.48 0.09 -9.90
C GLU A 222 -22.91 0.62 -10.02
N ARG A 223 -23.88 -0.03 -9.35
CA ARG A 223 -25.26 0.47 -9.29
C ARG A 223 -25.36 1.81 -8.58
N ALA A 224 -24.59 2.05 -7.52
CA ALA A 224 -24.55 3.34 -6.83
C ALA A 224 -24.08 4.44 -7.77
N LEU A 225 -23.00 4.18 -8.52
CA LEU A 225 -22.44 5.09 -9.51
C LEU A 225 -23.35 5.30 -10.72
N ALA A 226 -24.10 4.28 -11.14
CA ALA A 226 -25.08 4.40 -12.22
C ALA A 226 -26.32 5.21 -11.81
N ALA A 227 -26.75 5.09 -10.55
CA ALA A 227 -27.84 5.89 -10.00
C ALA A 227 -27.43 7.36 -9.82
N ASN A 228 -26.21 7.59 -9.31
CA ASN A 228 -25.58 8.90 -9.13
C ASN A 228 -26.47 9.99 -8.50
N GLN A 229 -27.30 9.62 -7.53
CA GLN A 229 -28.18 10.54 -6.83
C GLN A 229 -28.45 10.07 -5.41
N LEU A 230 -28.93 10.98 -4.55
CA LEU A 230 -29.20 10.67 -3.15
C LEU A 230 -27.96 10.16 -2.39
N TRP A 231 -26.82 10.83 -2.58
CA TRP A 231 -25.59 10.52 -1.85
C TRP A 231 -25.64 10.99 -0.38
N GLY A 232 -26.59 11.86 -0.02
CA GLY A 232 -26.60 12.52 1.29
C GLY A 232 -25.38 13.44 1.41
N GLU A 233 -24.67 13.38 2.54
CA GLU A 233 -23.39 14.08 2.73
C GLU A 233 -22.19 13.37 2.07
N ALA A 234 -22.39 12.17 1.53
CA ALA A 234 -21.35 11.46 0.80
C ALA A 234 -21.21 11.98 -0.64
N SER A 235 -20.13 11.54 -1.31
CA SER A 235 -19.92 11.76 -2.74
C SER A 235 -19.69 10.42 -3.46
N PRO A 236 -19.74 10.40 -4.82
CA PRO A 236 -19.36 9.23 -5.60
C PRO A 236 -17.96 8.68 -5.29
N ALA A 237 -17.09 9.49 -4.68
CA ALA A 237 -15.74 9.08 -4.27
C ALA A 237 -15.77 7.81 -3.42
N ILE A 238 -16.72 7.66 -2.49
CA ILE A 238 -16.78 6.48 -1.62
C ILE A 238 -16.99 5.19 -2.44
N ALA A 239 -17.87 5.23 -3.44
CA ALA A 239 -18.10 4.07 -4.30
C ALA A 239 -16.88 3.76 -5.18
N TRP A 240 -16.22 4.77 -5.73
CA TRP A 240 -14.97 4.59 -6.49
C TRP A 240 -13.82 4.05 -5.62
N THR A 241 -13.67 4.51 -4.37
CA THR A 241 -12.69 3.97 -3.43
C THR A 241 -12.92 2.48 -3.17
N LEU A 242 -14.17 2.08 -2.91
CA LEU A 242 -14.52 0.68 -2.71
C LEU A 242 -14.26 -0.16 -3.97
N LEU A 243 -14.56 0.36 -5.16
CA LEU A 243 -14.23 -0.32 -6.42
C LEU A 243 -12.72 -0.50 -6.61
N GLY A 244 -11.93 0.54 -6.31
CA GLY A 244 -10.47 0.44 -6.35
C GLY A 244 -9.95 -0.68 -5.43
N THR A 245 -10.49 -0.76 -4.21
CA THR A 245 -10.15 -1.85 -3.27
C THR A 245 -10.61 -3.22 -3.78
N ILE A 246 -11.82 -3.34 -4.33
CA ILE A 246 -12.33 -4.59 -4.92
C ILE A 246 -11.42 -5.05 -6.06
N HIS A 247 -11.10 -4.17 -7.00
CA HIS A 247 -10.26 -4.51 -8.15
C HIS A 247 -8.82 -4.83 -7.74
N THR A 248 -8.31 -4.20 -6.68
CA THR A 248 -7.01 -4.57 -6.07
C THR A 248 -7.05 -6.02 -5.56
N GLN A 249 -8.12 -6.43 -4.87
CA GLN A 249 -8.29 -7.81 -4.39
C GLN A 249 -8.52 -8.83 -5.51
N GLU A 250 -9.09 -8.39 -6.64
CA GLU A 250 -9.30 -9.23 -7.83
C GLU A 250 -8.07 -9.32 -8.74
N GLU A 251 -6.93 -8.72 -8.35
CA GLU A 251 -5.71 -8.65 -9.16
C GLU A 251 -5.96 -7.98 -10.53
N LYS A 252 -6.79 -6.93 -10.53
CA LYS A 252 -7.16 -6.10 -11.68
C LYS A 252 -6.58 -4.69 -11.53
N PRO A 253 -5.27 -4.52 -11.75
CA PRO A 253 -4.57 -3.28 -11.42
C PRO A 253 -5.02 -2.09 -12.25
N ASP A 254 -5.32 -2.27 -13.54
CA ASP A 254 -5.76 -1.19 -14.43
C ASP A 254 -7.12 -0.62 -13.99
N GLU A 255 -8.07 -1.50 -13.66
CA GLU A 255 -9.37 -1.10 -13.14
C GLU A 255 -9.27 -0.47 -11.75
N ALA A 256 -8.36 -0.96 -10.90
CA ALA A 256 -8.11 -0.38 -9.59
C ALA A 256 -7.53 1.04 -9.69
N ILE A 257 -6.50 1.23 -10.52
CA ILE A 257 -5.88 2.54 -10.79
C ILE A 257 -6.92 3.49 -11.37
N SER A 258 -7.72 3.05 -12.36
CA SER A 258 -8.76 3.88 -12.96
C SER A 258 -9.79 4.33 -11.93
N ALA A 259 -10.21 3.45 -11.02
CA ALA A 259 -11.12 3.81 -9.94
C ALA A 259 -10.49 4.83 -8.96
N TYR A 260 -9.22 4.67 -8.59
CA TYR A 260 -8.52 5.64 -7.76
C TYR A 260 -8.33 6.99 -8.46
N ASP A 261 -8.02 7.02 -9.75
CA ASP A 261 -7.95 8.26 -10.54
C ASP A 261 -9.29 9.02 -10.55
N ARG A 262 -10.43 8.31 -10.57
CA ARG A 262 -11.75 8.94 -10.43
C ARG A 262 -11.91 9.62 -9.08
N VAL A 263 -11.38 9.02 -8.01
CA VAL A 263 -11.41 9.64 -6.67
C VAL A 263 -10.49 10.85 -6.64
N LEU A 264 -9.26 10.74 -7.14
CA LEU A 264 -8.29 11.83 -7.16
C LEU A 264 -8.72 12.99 -8.06
N GLY A 265 -9.51 12.72 -9.10
CA GLY A 265 -10.15 13.77 -9.91
C GLY A 265 -11.23 14.55 -9.16
N LEU A 266 -11.84 13.97 -8.11
CA LEU A 266 -12.80 14.63 -7.23
C LEU A 266 -12.12 15.30 -6.03
N ASP A 267 -11.12 14.64 -5.45
CA ASP A 267 -10.32 15.12 -4.33
C ASP A 267 -8.83 14.79 -4.55
N PRO A 268 -8.06 15.71 -5.17
CA PRO A 268 -6.63 15.52 -5.40
C PRO A 268 -5.79 15.48 -4.12
N THR A 269 -6.35 15.91 -2.99
CA THR A 269 -5.64 16.03 -1.71
C THR A 269 -5.70 14.75 -0.87
N ASN A 270 -6.40 13.72 -1.37
CA ASN A 270 -6.61 12.49 -0.64
C ASN A 270 -5.35 11.61 -0.58
N ALA A 271 -4.53 11.81 0.47
CA ALA A 271 -3.29 11.09 0.68
C ALA A 271 -3.47 9.55 0.75
N PHE A 272 -4.60 9.07 1.27
CA PHE A 272 -4.88 7.63 1.39
C PHE A 272 -5.05 6.98 0.02
N ILE A 273 -5.70 7.67 -0.93
CA ILE A 273 -5.91 7.16 -2.28
C ILE A 273 -4.62 7.19 -3.08
N TRP A 274 -3.82 8.25 -2.95
CA TRP A 274 -2.47 8.29 -3.51
C TRP A 274 -1.60 7.12 -3.03
N ALA A 275 -1.63 6.81 -1.73
CA ALA A 275 -0.89 5.67 -1.18
C ALA A 275 -1.45 4.32 -1.68
N ALA A 276 -2.77 4.17 -1.78
CA ALA A 276 -3.40 2.95 -2.30
C ALA A 276 -3.08 2.72 -3.78
N GLN A 277 -3.07 3.79 -4.59
CA GLN A 277 -2.64 3.72 -5.99
C GLN A 277 -1.16 3.34 -6.10
N GLY A 278 -0.29 3.95 -5.28
CA GLY A 278 1.13 3.59 -5.22
C GLY A 278 1.35 2.11 -4.88
N GLN A 279 0.54 1.55 -3.97
CA GLN A 279 0.59 0.13 -3.63
C GLN A 279 0.19 -0.78 -4.80
N VAL A 280 -0.84 -0.41 -5.56
CA VAL A 280 -1.23 -1.17 -6.76
C VAL A 280 -0.12 -1.13 -7.82
N LEU A 281 0.44 0.06 -8.07
CA LEU A 281 1.54 0.25 -9.02
C LEU A 281 2.80 -0.51 -8.61
N GLU A 282 3.11 -0.56 -7.32
CA GLU A 282 4.26 -1.30 -6.79
C GLU A 282 4.12 -2.83 -6.99
N ASN A 283 2.88 -3.33 -6.99
CA ASN A 283 2.58 -4.74 -7.16
C ASN A 283 2.46 -5.16 -8.63
N LEU A 284 2.57 -4.22 -9.58
CA LEU A 284 2.54 -4.51 -11.01
C LEU A 284 3.83 -5.19 -11.48
N ASP A 285 3.66 -6.45 -11.92
CA ASP A 285 4.54 -7.33 -12.69
C ASP A 285 6.03 -7.52 -12.24
N HIS A 286 6.44 -8.78 -12.14
CA HIS A 286 7.76 -9.23 -11.68
C HIS A 286 8.82 -9.22 -12.80
N ASN A 287 8.47 -8.73 -14.00
CA ASN A 287 9.39 -8.65 -15.13
C ASN A 287 10.34 -7.44 -14.99
N LEU A 288 11.64 -7.71 -14.86
CA LEU A 288 12.70 -6.75 -14.54
C LEU A 288 12.70 -5.47 -15.38
N ALA A 289 12.32 -5.55 -16.67
CA ALA A 289 12.32 -4.39 -17.57
C ALA A 289 11.10 -3.47 -17.40
N HIS A 290 9.91 -4.04 -17.14
CA HIS A 290 8.69 -3.27 -16.88
C HIS A 290 8.61 -2.82 -15.41
N ASN A 291 9.31 -3.51 -14.51
CA ASN A 291 9.34 -3.21 -13.07
C ASN A 291 9.94 -1.82 -12.78
N LEU A 292 10.90 -1.32 -13.57
CA LEU A 292 11.50 0.00 -13.35
C LEU A 292 10.52 1.15 -13.63
N GLU A 293 9.69 1.04 -14.67
CA GLU A 293 8.71 2.08 -15.02
C GLU A 293 7.60 2.18 -13.97
N HIS A 294 7.00 1.04 -13.60
CA HIS A 294 5.95 1.01 -12.58
C HIS A 294 6.45 1.41 -11.19
N ASN A 295 7.71 1.11 -10.84
CA ASN A 295 8.32 1.61 -9.61
C ASN A 295 8.44 3.15 -9.61
N GLU A 296 8.80 3.77 -10.74
CA GLU A 296 8.84 5.24 -10.82
C GLU A 296 7.42 5.84 -10.72
N GLU A 297 6.40 5.23 -11.32
CA GLU A 297 5.00 5.66 -11.15
C GLU A 297 4.52 5.50 -9.70
N ALA A 298 4.79 4.36 -9.06
CA ALA A 298 4.48 4.12 -7.66
C ALA A 298 5.15 5.16 -6.75
N LEU A 299 6.42 5.50 -7.05
CA LEU A 299 7.15 6.54 -6.33
C LEU A 299 6.44 7.89 -6.42
N VAL A 300 5.97 8.27 -7.61
CA VAL A 300 5.20 9.52 -7.79
C VAL A 300 3.94 9.53 -6.94
N SER A 301 3.16 8.45 -6.94
CA SER A 301 1.94 8.35 -6.12
C SER A 301 2.24 8.46 -4.62
N TYR A 302 3.28 7.76 -4.13
CA TYR A 302 3.70 7.90 -2.73
C TYR A 302 4.21 9.31 -2.39
N GLU A 303 4.89 9.99 -3.32
CA GLU A 303 5.32 11.37 -3.14
C GLU A 303 4.14 12.34 -3.03
N GLN A 304 3.10 12.16 -3.84
CA GLN A 304 1.86 12.94 -3.71
C GLN A 304 1.18 12.70 -2.36
N ALA A 305 1.10 11.45 -1.90
CA ALA A 305 0.54 11.14 -0.58
C ALA A 305 1.28 11.89 0.54
N VAL A 306 2.62 11.92 0.49
CA VAL A 306 3.46 12.59 1.50
C VAL A 306 3.39 14.11 1.41
N ILE A 307 3.10 14.70 0.24
CA ILE A 307 2.85 16.14 0.12
C ILE A 307 1.63 16.56 0.96
N PHE A 308 0.54 15.79 0.89
CA PHE A 308 -0.70 16.11 1.60
C PHE A 308 -0.71 15.61 3.05
N LYS A 309 0.03 14.54 3.35
CA LYS A 309 0.18 13.99 4.71
C LYS A 309 1.64 13.62 4.98
N PRO A 310 2.47 14.56 5.46
CA PRO A 310 3.93 14.38 5.59
C PRO A 310 4.39 13.31 6.57
N ASP A 311 3.59 12.97 7.57
CA ASP A 311 3.87 11.96 8.59
C ASP A 311 3.25 10.58 8.27
N PHE A 312 2.72 10.38 7.05
CA PHE A 312 1.99 9.17 6.70
C PHE A 312 2.91 7.95 6.58
N ALA A 313 2.98 7.13 7.63
CA ALA A 313 3.96 6.05 7.74
C ALA A 313 3.84 5.02 6.60
N ARG A 314 2.61 4.63 6.22
CA ARG A 314 2.34 3.72 5.10
C ARG A 314 2.92 4.21 3.77
N ALA A 315 2.67 5.46 3.40
CA ALA A 315 3.16 6.02 2.13
C ALA A 315 4.68 6.19 2.14
N LEU A 316 5.26 6.61 3.27
CA LEU A 316 6.71 6.74 3.43
C LEU A 316 7.41 5.37 3.37
N LEU A 317 6.78 4.32 3.91
CA LEU A 317 7.31 2.96 3.82
C LEU A 317 7.26 2.43 2.39
N GLY A 318 6.13 2.61 1.68
CA GLY A 318 6.03 2.29 0.25
C GLY A 318 7.09 3.01 -0.58
N LYS A 319 7.27 4.32 -0.34
CA LYS A 319 8.36 5.11 -0.92
C LYS A 319 9.74 4.52 -0.64
N CYS A 320 10.03 4.13 0.60
CA CYS A 320 11.31 3.51 0.96
C CYS A 320 11.58 2.23 0.16
N ARG A 321 10.59 1.33 0.09
CA ARG A 321 10.70 0.05 -0.60
C ARG A 321 10.91 0.23 -2.10
N VAL A 322 10.14 1.11 -2.74
CA VAL A 322 10.31 1.42 -4.16
C VAL A 322 11.70 2.00 -4.44
N LEU A 323 12.19 2.91 -3.60
CA LEU A 323 13.54 3.46 -3.73
C LEU A 323 14.64 2.39 -3.52
N ASN A 324 14.42 1.40 -2.66
CA ASN A 324 15.30 0.24 -2.53
C ASN A 324 15.36 -0.57 -3.84
N ARG A 325 14.20 -0.85 -4.47
CA ARG A 325 14.14 -1.57 -5.76
C ARG A 325 14.84 -0.79 -6.88
N LEU A 326 14.73 0.54 -6.87
CA LEU A 326 15.43 1.44 -7.79
C LEU A 326 16.91 1.65 -7.45
N SER A 327 17.45 0.97 -6.43
CA SER A 327 18.83 1.13 -5.93
C SER A 327 19.18 2.56 -5.48
N ARG A 328 18.19 3.39 -5.14
CA ARG A 328 18.34 4.76 -4.63
C ARG A 328 18.45 4.78 -3.11
N TYR A 329 19.42 4.02 -2.59
CA TYR A 329 19.50 3.65 -1.17
C TYR A 329 19.59 4.83 -0.18
N LYS A 330 20.19 5.95 -0.58
CA LYS A 330 20.26 7.16 0.26
C LYS A 330 18.87 7.79 0.47
N ASP A 331 18.10 7.88 -0.60
CA ASP A 331 16.74 8.42 -0.56
C ASP A 331 15.83 7.42 0.16
N ALA A 332 16.00 6.11 -0.09
CA ALA A 332 15.29 5.04 0.59
C ALA A 332 15.46 5.12 2.10
N LEU A 333 16.70 5.24 2.60
CA LEU A 333 16.98 5.37 4.02
C LEU A 333 16.26 6.57 4.65
N THR A 334 16.25 7.71 3.94
CA THR A 334 15.56 8.93 4.39
C THR A 334 14.05 8.69 4.52
N ALA A 335 13.43 8.03 3.53
CA ALA A 335 12.02 7.69 3.56
C ALA A 335 11.69 6.67 4.66
N CYS A 336 12.53 5.66 4.86
CA CYS A 336 12.38 4.68 5.94
C CYS A 336 12.47 5.31 7.33
N ASP A 337 13.44 6.20 7.56
CA ASP A 337 13.59 6.91 8.85
C ASP A 337 12.40 7.85 9.12
N ALA A 338 11.88 8.49 8.06
CA ALA A 338 10.66 9.29 8.14
C ALA A 338 9.43 8.41 8.46
N ALA A 339 9.28 7.25 7.82
CA ALA A 339 8.19 6.31 8.09
C ALA A 339 8.19 5.85 9.56
N LEU A 340 9.37 5.49 10.08
CA LEU A 340 9.58 5.09 11.48
C LEU A 340 9.29 6.20 12.50
N SER A 341 9.32 7.46 12.07
CA SER A 341 9.04 8.64 12.89
C SER A 341 7.64 9.22 12.64
N GLY A 342 6.84 8.60 11.77
CA GLY A 342 5.54 9.09 11.33
C GLY A 342 4.38 8.79 12.29
N ASP A 343 3.17 8.80 11.75
CA ASP A 343 1.90 8.61 12.44
C ASP A 343 1.66 7.19 12.96
N GLY A 344 2.49 6.23 12.55
CA GLY A 344 2.36 4.82 12.93
C GLY A 344 1.19 4.08 12.26
N ASP A 345 0.55 4.67 11.25
CA ASP A 345 -0.41 3.98 10.39
C ASP A 345 0.36 3.16 9.35
N TRP A 346 0.53 1.87 9.64
CA TRP A 346 1.24 0.94 8.75
C TRP A 346 0.33 0.29 7.70
N GLY A 347 -0.99 0.39 7.83
CA GLY A 347 -1.91 -0.39 6.97
C GLY A 347 -1.68 -1.89 7.07
N ASP A 348 -1.48 -2.52 5.90
CA ASP A 348 -1.19 -3.95 5.79
C ASP A 348 0.28 -4.28 6.11
N ASP A 349 1.14 -3.26 6.17
CA ASP A 349 2.52 -3.41 6.62
C ASP A 349 2.62 -3.45 8.15
N THR A 350 3.83 -3.74 8.64
CA THR A 350 4.12 -3.72 10.07
C THR A 350 5.35 -2.89 10.38
N LEU A 351 5.54 -2.53 11.66
CA LEU A 351 6.79 -1.93 12.12
C LEU A 351 8.01 -2.82 11.81
N ALA A 352 7.84 -4.15 11.78
CA ALA A 352 8.90 -5.07 11.38
C ALA A 352 9.26 -4.91 9.89
N ASN A 353 8.26 -4.68 9.01
CA ASN A 353 8.48 -4.36 7.59
C ASN A 353 9.32 -3.08 7.45
N ALA A 354 9.03 -2.04 8.22
CA ALA A 354 9.80 -0.79 8.17
C ALA A 354 11.28 -0.96 8.57
N TRP A 355 11.56 -1.70 9.65
CA TRP A 355 12.93 -2.01 10.04
C TRP A 355 13.66 -2.91 9.02
N HIS A 356 12.93 -3.81 8.37
CA HIS A 356 13.45 -4.65 7.29
C HIS A 356 13.86 -3.82 6.07
N GLU A 357 12.99 -2.94 5.57
CA GLU A 357 13.28 -2.04 4.45
C GLU A 357 14.43 -1.08 4.75
N ARG A 358 14.50 -0.58 6.00
CA ARG A 358 15.64 0.22 6.45
C ARG A 358 16.94 -0.59 6.39
N SER A 359 16.91 -1.87 6.76
CA SER A 359 18.08 -2.74 6.68
C SER A 359 18.57 -2.96 5.24
N ILE A 360 17.64 -3.04 4.27
CA ILE A 360 17.96 -3.13 2.83
C ILE A 360 18.67 -1.84 2.39
N ALA A 361 18.11 -0.67 2.72
CA ALA A 361 18.69 0.62 2.36
C ALA A 361 20.12 0.79 2.91
N LEU A 362 20.34 0.42 4.17
CA LEU A 362 21.66 0.50 4.80
C LEU A 362 22.66 -0.50 4.19
N THR A 363 22.20 -1.71 3.85
CA THR A 363 23.03 -2.71 3.17
C THR A 363 23.48 -2.20 1.81
N GLY A 364 22.58 -1.62 1.02
CA GLY A 364 22.90 -1.04 -0.28
C GLY A 364 23.85 0.16 -0.21
N LYS A 365 23.87 0.90 0.92
CA LYS A 365 24.86 1.95 1.20
C LYS A 365 26.22 1.42 1.68
N GLY A 366 26.31 0.14 2.07
CA GLY A 366 27.49 -0.45 2.70
C GLY A 366 27.63 -0.17 4.19
N GLU A 367 26.58 0.31 4.87
CA GLU A 367 26.56 0.58 6.31
C GLU A 367 26.09 -0.68 7.08
N TYR A 368 26.90 -1.74 7.04
CA TYR A 368 26.50 -3.10 7.43
C TYR A 368 26.19 -3.26 8.92
N GLU A 369 26.89 -2.57 9.81
CA GLU A 369 26.64 -2.64 11.26
C GLU A 369 25.27 -2.04 11.63
N GLU A 370 24.90 -0.92 11.02
CA GLU A 370 23.59 -0.29 11.22
C GLU A 370 22.48 -1.08 10.52
N ALA A 371 22.77 -1.67 9.36
CA ALA A 371 21.88 -2.60 8.69
C ALA A 371 21.58 -3.80 9.60
N LEU A 372 22.61 -4.38 10.24
CA LEU A 372 22.46 -5.50 11.16
C LEU A 372 21.61 -5.12 12.37
N ALA A 373 21.82 -3.94 12.95
CA ALA A 373 20.99 -3.43 14.04
C ALA A 373 19.51 -3.31 13.62
N SER A 374 19.24 -2.84 12.40
CA SER A 374 17.88 -2.69 11.86
C SER A 374 17.22 -4.06 11.61
N SER A 375 17.94 -4.99 10.99
CA SER A 375 17.47 -6.36 10.77
C SER A 375 17.19 -7.08 12.10
N ASN A 376 18.05 -6.90 13.12
CA ASN A 376 17.83 -7.44 14.46
C ASN A 376 16.56 -6.90 15.13
N ARG A 377 16.22 -5.62 14.90
CA ARG A 377 14.94 -5.06 15.34
C ARG A 377 13.76 -5.70 14.60
N ALA A 378 13.86 -5.87 13.28
CA ALA A 378 12.80 -6.49 12.47
C ALA A 378 12.48 -7.93 12.95
N VAL A 379 13.49 -8.80 13.11
CA VAL A 379 13.27 -10.18 13.57
C VAL A 379 12.90 -10.27 15.06
N GLY A 380 13.30 -9.27 15.86
CA GLY A 380 12.87 -9.17 17.26
C GLY A 380 11.39 -8.80 17.41
N LEU A 381 10.85 -8.02 16.47
CA LEU A 381 9.43 -7.67 16.40
C LEU A 381 8.60 -8.80 15.78
N ALA A 382 9.12 -9.49 14.76
CA ALA A 382 8.44 -10.56 14.04
C ALA A 382 9.36 -11.79 13.88
N SER A 383 9.25 -12.73 14.81
CA SER A 383 10.08 -13.95 14.82
C SER A 383 9.77 -14.95 13.69
N ASN A 384 8.64 -14.80 13.00
CA ASN A 384 8.23 -15.60 11.84
C ASN A 384 8.43 -14.84 10.50
N TYR A 385 9.36 -13.88 10.45
CA TYR A 385 9.59 -13.07 9.25
C TYR A 385 10.80 -13.56 8.44
N ALA A 386 10.57 -14.52 7.54
CA ALA A 386 11.63 -15.18 6.75
C ALA A 386 12.53 -14.18 5.99
N ALA A 387 11.94 -13.19 5.32
CA ALA A 387 12.70 -12.19 4.56
C ALA A 387 13.66 -11.38 5.45
N ALA A 388 13.25 -11.02 6.68
CA ALA A 388 14.13 -10.32 7.62
C ALA A 388 15.31 -11.17 8.09
N PHE A 389 15.10 -12.47 8.32
CA PHE A 389 16.19 -13.42 8.60
C PHE A 389 17.12 -13.58 7.40
N ASN A 390 16.58 -13.62 6.18
CA ASN A 390 17.39 -13.70 4.97
C ASN A 390 18.25 -12.45 4.77
N GLN A 391 17.66 -11.26 4.91
CA GLN A 391 18.41 -10.00 4.88
C GLN A 391 19.51 -9.97 5.94
N ARG A 392 19.26 -10.51 7.13
CA ARG A 392 20.29 -10.63 8.16
C ARG A 392 21.46 -11.50 7.71
N SER A 393 21.17 -12.61 7.03
CA SER A 393 22.21 -13.49 6.49
C SER A 393 23.04 -12.82 5.39
N ILE A 394 22.42 -12.00 4.55
CA ILE A 394 23.11 -11.18 3.53
C ILE A 394 24.05 -10.18 4.20
N ILE A 395 23.59 -9.50 5.26
CA ILE A 395 24.42 -8.56 6.01
C ILE A 395 25.63 -9.27 6.64
N TYR A 396 25.42 -10.43 7.28
CA TYR A 396 26.52 -11.24 7.83
C TYR A 396 27.50 -11.72 6.74
N TRP A 397 26.99 -12.06 5.55
CA TRP A 397 27.82 -12.41 4.41
C TRP A 397 28.73 -11.24 3.97
N TYR A 398 28.21 -10.02 3.87
CA TYR A 398 29.01 -8.82 3.60
C TYR A 398 30.07 -8.55 4.69
N LEU A 399 29.72 -8.83 5.95
CA LEU A 399 30.64 -8.74 7.10
C LEU A 399 31.65 -9.90 7.15
N LYS A 400 31.58 -10.87 6.23
CA LYS A 400 32.40 -12.11 6.20
C LYS A 400 32.23 -12.99 7.44
N GLN A 401 31.10 -12.85 8.14
CA GLN A 401 30.70 -13.64 9.30
C GLN A 401 29.85 -14.82 8.82
N TYR A 402 30.49 -15.79 8.17
CA TYR A 402 29.78 -16.81 7.41
C TYR A 402 29.03 -17.84 8.27
N ASP A 403 29.48 -18.11 9.50
CA ASP A 403 28.77 -19.02 10.41
C ASP A 403 27.43 -18.38 10.85
N GLU A 404 27.46 -17.11 11.25
CA GLU A 404 26.28 -16.33 11.59
C GLU A 404 25.34 -16.13 10.39
N ALA A 405 25.90 -15.99 9.18
CA ALA A 405 25.12 -15.95 7.95
C ALA A 405 24.36 -17.27 7.73
N ILE A 406 25.02 -18.42 7.91
CA ILE A 406 24.38 -19.75 7.78
C ILE A 406 23.28 -19.90 8.83
N ASP A 407 23.51 -19.48 10.08
CA ASP A 407 22.52 -19.59 11.14
C ASP A 407 21.29 -18.74 10.83
N ALA A 408 21.47 -17.47 10.43
CA ALA A 408 20.37 -16.59 10.05
C ALA A 408 19.61 -17.11 8.83
N ASN A 409 20.30 -17.58 7.78
CA ASN A 409 19.68 -18.17 6.60
C ASN A 409 18.94 -19.47 6.94
N THR A 410 19.46 -20.28 7.86
CA THR A 410 18.78 -21.50 8.33
C THR A 410 17.49 -21.17 9.06
N GLN A 411 17.44 -20.10 9.86
CA GLN A 411 16.18 -19.63 10.45
C GLN A 411 15.18 -19.17 9.38
N ALA A 412 15.63 -18.46 8.33
CA ALA A 412 14.76 -18.09 7.22
C ALA A 412 14.12 -19.33 6.55
N LEU A 413 14.92 -20.37 6.28
CA LEU A 413 14.44 -21.63 5.69
C LEU A 413 13.53 -22.46 6.61
N VAL A 414 13.69 -22.35 7.93
CA VAL A 414 12.77 -22.99 8.88
C VAL A 414 11.39 -22.34 8.83
N ILE A 415 11.34 -21.04 8.56
CA ILE A 415 10.09 -20.27 8.45
C ILE A 415 9.46 -20.48 7.07
N ASP A 416 10.25 -20.37 6.01
CA ASP A 416 9.83 -20.54 4.63
C ASP A 416 10.96 -21.17 3.79
N ASP A 417 10.78 -22.43 3.40
CA ASP A 417 11.70 -23.18 2.55
C ASP A 417 11.34 -23.12 1.05
N SER A 418 10.30 -22.36 0.70
CA SER A 418 9.76 -22.22 -0.66
C SER A 418 10.23 -20.96 -1.38
N SER A 419 10.96 -20.07 -0.71
CA SER A 419 11.56 -18.87 -1.30
C SER A 419 12.88 -19.18 -2.02
N ASP A 420 12.94 -18.92 -3.33
CA ASP A 420 14.16 -19.09 -4.13
C ASP A 420 15.27 -18.11 -3.73
N ASP A 421 14.92 -16.88 -3.32
CA ASP A 421 15.88 -15.87 -2.85
C ASP A 421 16.68 -16.33 -1.62
N VAL A 422 16.02 -17.07 -0.70
CA VAL A 422 16.68 -17.62 0.49
C VAL A 422 17.66 -18.72 0.11
N TRP A 423 17.30 -19.57 -0.86
CA TRP A 423 18.19 -20.61 -1.39
C TRP A 423 19.36 -20.03 -2.21
N PHE A 424 19.10 -19.00 -3.01
CA PHE A 424 20.14 -18.24 -3.71
C PHE A 424 21.15 -17.65 -2.72
N THR A 425 20.66 -16.99 -1.67
CA THR A 425 21.50 -16.43 -0.59
C THR A 425 22.34 -17.52 0.08
N ARG A 426 21.75 -18.70 0.32
CA ARG A 426 22.47 -19.86 0.87
C ARG A 426 23.61 -20.32 -0.04
N GLY A 427 23.37 -20.34 -1.35
CA GLY A 427 24.38 -20.62 -2.36
C GLY A 427 25.55 -19.63 -2.32
N LEU A 428 25.26 -18.32 -2.20
CA LEU A 428 26.27 -17.28 -2.07
C LEU A 428 27.15 -17.48 -0.82
N ILE A 429 26.52 -17.82 0.31
CA ILE A 429 27.24 -18.05 1.57
C ILE A 429 28.17 -19.26 1.48
N PHE A 430 27.70 -20.40 0.94
CA PHE A 430 28.56 -21.58 0.78
C PHE A 430 29.65 -21.38 -0.26
N ARG A 431 29.37 -20.67 -1.35
CA ARG A 431 30.39 -20.32 -2.34
C ARG A 431 31.50 -19.48 -1.72
N ALA A 432 31.15 -18.49 -0.90
CA ALA A 432 32.13 -17.64 -0.20
C ALA A 432 33.00 -18.43 0.82
N ARG A 433 32.49 -19.58 1.29
CA ARG A 433 33.24 -20.55 2.12
C ARG A 433 33.97 -21.63 1.31
N THR A 434 33.98 -21.53 -0.02
CA THR A 434 34.50 -22.55 -0.95
C THR A 434 33.88 -23.94 -0.77
N GLU A 435 32.68 -24.02 -0.18
CA GLU A 435 31.90 -25.25 -0.02
C GLU A 435 31.07 -25.51 -1.28
N TYR A 436 31.75 -25.64 -2.42
CA TYR A 436 31.13 -25.68 -3.76
C TYR A 436 30.00 -26.72 -3.92
N PRO A 437 30.11 -27.98 -3.43
CA PRO A 437 29.00 -28.93 -3.54
C PRO A 437 27.72 -28.48 -2.81
N ARG A 438 27.86 -27.77 -1.67
CA ARG A 438 26.72 -27.24 -0.92
C ARG A 438 26.15 -25.99 -1.58
N ALA A 439 27.00 -25.16 -2.18
CA ALA A 439 26.58 -24.01 -2.97
C ALA A 439 25.75 -24.46 -4.18
N LEU A 440 26.25 -25.44 -4.94
CA LEU A 440 25.56 -26.02 -6.09
C LEU A 440 24.19 -26.59 -5.70
N ALA A 441 24.12 -27.40 -4.64
CA ALA A 441 22.85 -27.94 -4.14
C ALA A 441 21.85 -26.86 -3.72
N ALA A 442 22.32 -25.74 -3.16
CA ALA A 442 21.47 -24.61 -2.80
C ALA A 442 20.94 -23.87 -4.04
N TYR A 443 21.80 -23.62 -5.04
CA TYR A 443 21.37 -23.03 -6.31
C TYR A 443 20.38 -23.94 -7.06
N ASP A 444 20.65 -25.25 -7.14
CA ASP A 444 19.74 -26.22 -7.76
C ASP A 444 18.36 -26.22 -7.07
N ARG A 445 18.35 -26.12 -5.74
CA ARG A 445 17.09 -26.03 -4.97
C ARG A 445 16.33 -24.74 -5.27
N GLY A 446 17.02 -23.60 -5.31
CA GLY A 446 16.42 -22.31 -5.67
C GLY A 446 15.89 -22.28 -7.10
N LEU A 447 16.66 -22.79 -8.06
CA LEU A 447 16.27 -22.90 -9.46
C LEU A 447 15.11 -23.89 -9.69
N GLY A 448 15.00 -24.92 -8.85
CA GLY A 448 13.83 -25.80 -8.83
C GLY A 448 12.54 -25.12 -8.34
N LEU A 449 12.65 -24.02 -7.59
CA LEU A 449 11.51 -23.18 -7.17
C LEU A 449 11.22 -22.09 -8.20
N ASN A 450 12.28 -21.42 -8.70
CA ASN A 450 12.20 -20.39 -9.71
C ASN A 450 13.26 -20.58 -10.81
N PRO A 451 12.89 -21.19 -11.96
CA PRO A 451 13.83 -21.41 -13.06
C PRO A 451 14.20 -20.14 -13.82
N TYR A 452 13.58 -18.99 -13.53
CA TYR A 452 13.82 -17.70 -14.19
C TYR A 452 14.79 -16.80 -13.41
N ASN A 453 15.41 -17.30 -12.35
CA ASN A 453 16.41 -16.54 -11.60
C ASN A 453 17.77 -16.56 -12.32
N HIS A 454 18.02 -15.55 -13.18
CA HIS A 454 19.27 -15.46 -13.95
C HIS A 454 20.52 -15.32 -13.06
N TRP A 455 20.41 -14.69 -11.88
CA TRP A 455 21.53 -14.58 -10.93
C TRP A 455 21.93 -15.94 -10.35
N ALA A 456 20.96 -16.79 -10.06
CA ALA A 456 21.21 -18.15 -9.59
C ALA A 456 21.89 -19.00 -10.68
N TRP A 457 21.42 -18.96 -11.93
CA TRP A 457 22.07 -19.63 -13.07
C TRP A 457 23.52 -19.16 -13.28
N THR A 458 23.75 -17.85 -13.19
CA THR A 458 25.08 -17.24 -13.34
C THR A 458 26.05 -17.66 -12.23
N ASN A 459 25.59 -17.72 -10.99
CA ASN A 459 26.43 -18.16 -9.88
C ASN A 459 26.63 -19.68 -9.87
N ARG A 460 25.63 -20.44 -10.33
CA ARG A 460 25.73 -21.87 -10.56
C ARG A 460 26.83 -22.18 -11.59
N SER A 461 26.83 -21.49 -12.73
CA SER A 461 27.86 -21.69 -13.77
C SER A 461 29.27 -21.42 -13.24
N MET A 462 29.43 -20.37 -12.43
CA MET A 462 30.70 -20.06 -11.80
C MET A 462 31.16 -21.15 -10.82
N VAL A 463 30.26 -21.67 -9.98
CA VAL A 463 30.60 -22.77 -9.06
C VAL A 463 30.98 -24.04 -9.82
N LEU A 464 30.29 -24.36 -10.91
CA LEU A 464 30.62 -25.52 -11.75
C LEU A 464 31.97 -25.35 -12.44
N TRP A 465 32.29 -24.15 -12.92
CA TRP A 465 33.60 -23.83 -13.48
C TRP A 465 34.72 -24.00 -12.45
N GLU A 466 34.53 -23.50 -11.22
CA GLU A 466 35.48 -23.69 -10.10
C GLU A 466 35.66 -25.17 -9.70
N MET A 467 34.64 -25.99 -9.93
CA MET A 467 34.70 -27.44 -9.72
C MET A 467 35.31 -28.21 -10.91
N GLY A 468 35.60 -27.54 -12.03
CA GLY A 468 36.11 -28.13 -13.26
C GLY A 468 35.04 -28.78 -14.14
N ASP A 469 33.75 -28.63 -13.83
CA ASP A 469 32.64 -29.14 -14.63
C ASP A 469 32.21 -28.09 -15.68
N TYR A 470 33.11 -27.86 -16.65
CA TYR A 470 32.94 -26.81 -17.64
C TYR A 470 31.75 -27.03 -18.59
N GLY A 471 31.34 -28.29 -18.79
CA GLY A 471 30.19 -28.64 -19.61
C GLY A 471 28.88 -28.18 -18.97
N GLU A 472 28.65 -28.52 -17.71
CA GLU A 472 27.48 -28.06 -16.96
C GLU A 472 27.53 -26.54 -16.67
N ALA A 473 28.74 -25.97 -16.55
CA ALA A 473 28.92 -24.52 -16.46
C ALA A 473 28.41 -23.81 -17.73
N LEU A 474 28.73 -24.34 -18.92
CA LEU A 474 28.26 -23.83 -20.20
C LEU A 474 26.73 -23.92 -20.33
N VAL A 475 26.12 -25.04 -19.93
CA VAL A 475 24.64 -25.18 -19.91
C VAL A 475 24.01 -24.13 -19.00
N SER A 476 24.58 -23.94 -17.80
CA SER A 476 24.04 -23.00 -16.81
C SER A 476 24.09 -21.55 -17.28
N VAL A 477 25.17 -21.16 -17.96
CA VAL A 477 25.30 -19.79 -18.48
C VAL A 477 24.42 -19.56 -19.70
N GLU A 478 24.16 -20.58 -20.52
CA GLU A 478 23.19 -20.49 -21.62
C GLU A 478 21.76 -20.27 -21.12
N GLU A 479 21.36 -20.92 -20.01
CA GLU A 479 20.08 -20.64 -19.36
C GLU A 479 20.02 -19.21 -18.81
N ALA A 480 21.11 -18.72 -18.20
CA ALA A 480 21.18 -17.33 -17.75
C ALA A 480 20.99 -16.33 -18.91
N ILE A 481 21.66 -16.56 -20.05
CA ILE A 481 21.54 -15.72 -21.28
C ILE A 481 20.12 -15.78 -21.83
N ARG A 482 19.50 -16.96 -21.87
CA ARG A 482 18.12 -17.14 -22.34
C ARG A 482 17.12 -16.29 -21.55
N ILE A 483 17.40 -16.04 -20.27
CA ILE A 483 16.57 -15.22 -19.37
C ILE A 483 16.94 -13.74 -19.48
N ASN A 484 18.24 -13.42 -19.48
CA ASN A 484 18.76 -12.06 -19.57
C ASN A 484 20.05 -12.04 -20.38
N ASP A 485 19.98 -11.56 -21.62
CA ASP A 485 21.09 -11.48 -22.57
C ASP A 485 21.92 -10.19 -22.45
N SER A 486 21.50 -9.26 -21.59
CA SER A 486 22.18 -7.95 -21.43
C SER A 486 23.37 -7.99 -20.46
N SER A 487 23.57 -9.09 -19.73
CA SER A 487 24.58 -9.17 -18.68
C SER A 487 25.97 -9.50 -19.20
N VAL A 488 26.88 -8.53 -19.13
CA VAL A 488 28.31 -8.65 -19.47
C VAL A 488 28.98 -9.83 -18.76
N GLN A 489 28.72 -10.00 -17.46
CA GLN A 489 29.31 -11.06 -16.65
C GLN A 489 28.91 -12.46 -17.13
N VAL A 490 27.65 -12.60 -17.59
CA VAL A 490 27.13 -13.89 -18.07
C VAL A 490 27.83 -14.27 -19.36
N TRP A 491 27.95 -13.34 -20.32
CA TRP A 491 28.71 -13.60 -21.55
C TRP A 491 30.18 -13.90 -21.28
N TYR A 492 30.80 -13.21 -20.33
CA TYR A 492 32.17 -13.52 -19.92
C TYR A 492 32.30 -14.96 -19.37
N ASN A 493 31.39 -15.38 -18.48
CA ASN A 493 31.37 -16.75 -17.94
C ASN A 493 31.21 -17.80 -19.06
N LYS A 494 30.45 -17.50 -20.13
CA LYS A 494 30.34 -18.36 -21.30
C LYS A 494 31.67 -18.51 -22.04
N GLY A 495 32.36 -17.40 -22.32
CA GLY A 495 33.67 -17.43 -22.95
C GLY A 495 34.70 -18.21 -22.13
N ALA A 496 34.64 -18.07 -20.80
CA ALA A 496 35.50 -18.80 -19.87
C ALA A 496 35.22 -20.31 -19.87
N ALA A 497 33.94 -20.71 -19.92
CA ALA A 497 33.56 -22.13 -20.03
C ALA A 497 33.98 -22.73 -21.38
N GLN A 498 33.77 -22.01 -22.50
CA GLN A 498 34.20 -22.44 -23.83
C GLN A 498 35.72 -22.60 -23.93
N SER A 499 36.48 -21.64 -23.42
CA SER A 499 37.94 -21.69 -23.38
C SER A 499 38.42 -22.92 -22.59
N ALA A 500 37.80 -23.19 -21.44
CA ALA A 500 38.15 -24.35 -20.61
C ALA A 500 37.78 -25.69 -21.25
N LEU A 501 36.79 -25.71 -22.15
CA LEU A 501 36.42 -26.86 -22.98
C LEU A 501 37.29 -27.01 -24.24
N GLY A 502 38.17 -26.05 -24.52
CA GLY A 502 39.00 -26.00 -25.73
C GLY A 502 38.27 -25.51 -26.98
N ASP A 503 37.05 -24.97 -26.86
CA ASP A 503 36.33 -24.26 -27.92
C ASP A 503 36.85 -22.82 -28.01
N TYR A 504 38.08 -22.66 -28.50
CA TYR A 504 38.75 -21.36 -28.56
C TYR A 504 38.11 -20.43 -29.59
N GLU A 505 37.66 -20.95 -30.74
CA GLU A 505 36.94 -20.16 -31.74
C GLU A 505 35.64 -19.59 -31.17
N GLY A 506 34.83 -20.42 -30.51
CA GLY A 506 33.60 -19.96 -29.85
C GLY A 506 33.88 -19.00 -28.71
N ALA A 507 34.94 -19.21 -27.93
CA ALA A 507 35.35 -18.29 -26.88
C ALA A 507 35.75 -16.91 -27.42
N ILE A 508 36.47 -16.85 -28.56
CA ILE A 508 36.85 -15.58 -29.19
C ILE A 508 35.62 -14.77 -29.62
N GLU A 509 34.63 -15.43 -30.23
CA GLU A 509 33.36 -14.79 -30.60
C GLU A 509 32.64 -14.27 -29.35
N THR A 510 32.51 -15.10 -28.32
CA THR A 510 31.84 -14.73 -27.07
C THR A 510 32.52 -13.59 -26.33
N TYR A 511 33.86 -13.61 -26.18
CA TYR A 511 34.59 -12.48 -25.61
C TYR A 511 34.52 -11.24 -26.49
N GLY A 512 34.46 -11.41 -27.82
CA GLY A 512 34.15 -10.31 -28.75
C GLY A 512 32.81 -9.66 -28.43
N HIS A 513 31.77 -10.46 -28.18
CA HIS A 513 30.45 -9.95 -27.77
C HIS A 513 30.52 -9.20 -26.42
N VAL A 514 31.26 -9.72 -25.44
CA VAL A 514 31.52 -9.00 -24.17
C VAL A 514 32.10 -7.61 -24.42
N LEU A 515 33.07 -7.51 -25.34
CA LEU A 515 33.74 -6.24 -25.67
C LEU A 515 32.90 -5.29 -26.52
N VAL A 516 31.82 -5.77 -27.16
CA VAL A 516 30.80 -4.91 -27.75
C VAL A 516 29.91 -4.29 -26.68
N LEU A 517 29.60 -5.04 -25.61
CA LEU A 517 28.81 -4.55 -24.48
C LEU A 517 29.61 -3.63 -23.54
N ASP A 518 30.87 -3.97 -23.27
CA ASP A 518 31.81 -3.20 -22.48
C ASP A 518 33.22 -3.29 -23.07
N GLU A 519 33.60 -2.27 -23.86
CA GLU A 519 34.89 -2.18 -24.53
C GLU A 519 36.09 -2.15 -23.56
N ARG A 520 35.85 -1.87 -22.26
CA ARG A 520 36.87 -1.76 -21.22
C ARG A 520 36.90 -2.96 -20.27
N TYR A 521 36.23 -4.05 -20.63
CA TYR A 521 36.23 -5.26 -19.83
C TYR A 521 37.56 -6.04 -19.97
N ALA A 522 38.56 -5.66 -19.16
CA ALA A 522 39.93 -6.16 -19.26
C ALA A 522 40.03 -7.69 -19.26
N ALA A 523 39.23 -8.37 -18.42
CA ALA A 523 39.26 -9.83 -18.33
C ALA A 523 38.81 -10.53 -19.63
N ALA A 524 37.93 -9.91 -20.43
CA ALA A 524 37.53 -10.46 -21.73
C ALA A 524 38.60 -10.27 -22.79
N LEU A 525 39.38 -9.17 -22.74
CA LEU A 525 40.57 -9.02 -23.57
C LEU A 525 41.61 -10.08 -23.22
N THR A 526 41.87 -10.30 -21.93
CA THR A 526 42.77 -11.39 -21.48
C THR A 526 42.27 -12.74 -21.97
N GLY A 527 41.00 -13.07 -21.75
CA GLY A 527 40.39 -14.32 -22.20
C GLY A 527 40.46 -14.53 -23.71
N ARG A 528 40.16 -13.48 -24.51
CA ARG A 528 40.24 -13.54 -25.97
C ARG A 528 41.68 -13.68 -26.45
N GLY A 529 42.63 -12.97 -25.84
CA GLY A 529 44.05 -13.06 -26.14
C GLY A 529 44.60 -14.46 -25.88
N ILE A 530 44.23 -15.07 -24.74
CA ILE A 530 44.60 -16.45 -24.41
C ILE A 530 43.99 -17.45 -25.42
N ALA A 531 42.71 -17.30 -25.76
CA ALA A 531 42.08 -18.17 -26.75
C ALA A 531 42.74 -18.06 -28.14
N ARG A 532 43.10 -16.84 -28.58
CA ARG A 532 43.85 -16.59 -29.82
C ARG A 532 45.24 -17.21 -29.80
N PHE A 533 45.94 -17.13 -28.67
CA PHE A 533 47.23 -17.80 -28.49
C PHE A 533 47.12 -19.32 -28.71
N TYR A 534 46.10 -19.97 -28.15
CA TYR A 534 45.89 -21.41 -28.35
C TYR A 534 45.51 -21.79 -29.80
N LEU A 535 45.00 -20.85 -30.60
CA LEU A 535 44.76 -21.04 -32.04
C LEU A 535 45.96 -20.67 -32.93
N GLY A 536 47.04 -20.14 -32.35
CA GLY A 536 48.22 -19.67 -33.08
C GLY A 536 48.04 -18.31 -33.76
N GLU A 537 47.04 -17.52 -33.33
CA GLU A 537 46.82 -16.14 -33.79
C GLU A 537 47.69 -15.15 -33.00
N ASP A 538 49.00 -15.38 -32.96
CA ASP A 538 49.95 -14.75 -32.02
C ASP A 538 49.95 -13.21 -32.06
N GLU A 539 49.90 -12.61 -33.26
CA GLU A 539 49.86 -11.15 -33.41
C GLU A 539 48.59 -10.54 -32.79
N ALA A 540 47.43 -11.16 -33.06
CA ALA A 540 46.14 -10.73 -32.53
C ALA A 540 46.00 -11.02 -31.02
N ALA A 541 46.61 -12.11 -30.55
CA ALA A 541 46.73 -12.43 -29.13
C ALA A 541 47.51 -11.34 -28.38
N MET A 542 48.69 -10.96 -28.88
CA MET A 542 49.49 -9.89 -28.28
C MET A 542 48.78 -8.54 -28.25
N GLU A 543 48.00 -8.22 -29.29
CA GLU A 543 47.20 -6.98 -29.33
C GLU A 543 46.19 -6.95 -28.18
N ASP A 544 45.40 -8.00 -28.01
CA ASP A 544 44.41 -8.12 -26.94
C ASP A 544 45.06 -8.11 -25.55
N LEU A 545 46.14 -8.87 -25.35
CA LEU A 545 46.84 -8.95 -24.06
C LEU A 545 47.47 -7.61 -23.66
N ARG A 546 48.05 -6.86 -24.62
CA ARG A 546 48.55 -5.51 -24.37
C ARG A 546 47.43 -4.54 -24.02
N ALA A 547 46.30 -4.62 -24.72
CA ALA A 547 45.12 -3.81 -24.40
C ALA A 547 44.57 -4.13 -23.00
N ALA A 548 44.52 -5.42 -22.63
CA ALA A 548 44.14 -5.86 -21.29
C ALA A 548 45.05 -5.26 -20.22
N LEU A 549 46.37 -5.29 -20.42
CA LEU A 549 47.37 -4.76 -19.48
C LEU A 549 47.37 -3.23 -19.38
N VAL A 550 46.89 -2.51 -20.40
CA VAL A 550 46.63 -1.07 -20.27
C VAL A 550 45.48 -0.81 -19.28
N LEU A 551 44.46 -1.67 -19.26
CA LEU A 551 43.28 -1.54 -18.39
C LEU A 551 43.52 -2.13 -16.99
N ASN A 552 44.23 -3.25 -16.90
CA ASN A 552 44.62 -3.91 -15.67
C ASN A 552 46.10 -4.32 -15.72
N PRO A 553 47.02 -3.43 -15.30
CA PRO A 553 48.45 -3.72 -15.31
C PRO A 553 48.89 -4.86 -14.40
N GLU A 554 48.03 -5.36 -13.50
CA GLU A 554 48.33 -6.44 -12.56
C GLU A 554 47.74 -7.79 -12.98
N ASP A 555 47.20 -7.92 -14.20
CA ASP A 555 46.73 -9.19 -14.72
C ASP A 555 47.91 -10.16 -14.96
N GLU A 556 48.10 -11.10 -14.04
CA GLU A 556 49.20 -12.08 -14.09
C GLU A 556 49.07 -13.02 -15.30
N LEU A 557 47.85 -13.47 -15.63
CA LEU A 557 47.60 -14.35 -16.77
C LEU A 557 47.96 -13.66 -18.08
N ALA A 558 47.60 -12.37 -18.20
CA ALA A 558 47.94 -11.60 -19.39
C ALA A 558 49.46 -11.38 -19.52
N LYS A 559 50.16 -11.11 -18.40
CA LYS A 559 51.63 -10.96 -18.38
C LYS A 559 52.33 -12.26 -18.82
N GLU A 560 51.97 -13.38 -18.19
CA GLU A 560 52.61 -14.68 -18.42
C GLU A 560 52.40 -15.18 -19.86
N THR A 561 51.19 -15.01 -20.39
CA THR A 561 50.87 -15.36 -21.78
C THR A 561 51.62 -14.47 -22.77
N LEU A 562 51.69 -13.17 -22.50
CA LEU A 562 52.41 -12.23 -23.37
C LEU A 562 53.93 -12.48 -23.36
N GLU A 563 54.50 -12.79 -22.19
CA GLU A 563 55.92 -13.15 -22.07
C GLU A 563 56.23 -14.40 -22.91
N THR A 564 55.40 -15.44 -22.78
CA THR A 564 55.51 -16.68 -23.56
C THR A 564 55.50 -16.42 -25.07
N LEU A 565 54.56 -15.60 -25.55
CA LEU A 565 54.47 -15.19 -26.95
C LEU A 565 55.71 -14.43 -27.42
N THR A 566 56.21 -13.48 -26.60
CA THR A 566 57.39 -12.69 -26.97
C THR A 566 58.66 -13.51 -27.04
N THR A 567 58.87 -14.46 -26.11
CA THR A 567 60.04 -15.35 -26.16
C THR A 567 59.99 -16.27 -27.38
N ALA A 568 58.81 -16.81 -27.72
CA ALA A 568 58.64 -17.69 -28.87
C ALA A 568 58.88 -16.99 -30.22
N MET A 569 58.75 -15.66 -30.30
CA MET A 569 59.04 -14.88 -31.50
C MET A 569 60.51 -14.44 -31.63
N GLU A 570 61.25 -14.44 -30.51
CA GLU A 570 62.67 -14.10 -30.46
C GLU A 570 63.59 -15.30 -30.75
N GLU A 571 63.09 -16.53 -30.57
CA GLU A 571 63.73 -17.81 -30.93
C GLU A 571 63.50 -18.20 -32.40
#